data_AF-A0A7C2VMG3-F1
#
_entry.id   AF-A0A7C2VMG3-F1
#
_cell.length_a   1.000
_cell.length_b   1.000
_cell.length_c   1.000
_cell.angle_alpha   90.00
_cell.angle_beta   90.00
_cell.angle_gamma   90.00
#
_symmetry.space_group_name_H-M   'P 1'
#
loop_
_entity.id
_entity.type
_entity.pdbx_description
1 polymer ?
#
loop_
_entity_poly.entity_id
_entity_poly.type
_entity_poly.pdbx_seq_one_letter_code
_entity_poly.pdbx_strand_id
1 'polypeptide(L)'
;MNRPLRALMQGLTNALVKSPDRMVTNLFEQWRLFFSQSIDYTEAFGGRKLEPLKKWVRKAGLEVKSPQEAERFFFALHTYFAPLVKLLAWLALSRYMAVKLGGPSFGELVSADSDALQRHLRDLESGGIFRAYGLTNLLEGDFFAWYLFAWNDRIETALRELLKRLDEYDPATLSIHPEESRDLFKKLYHYLLPREIRHNLGEYYTPDWLAQRLLNQVDSDFFTADPHRNEARLRQKLLNLRWLDPACGSGTFLVLIIARMKELGQALFVNETELLNAILNNVVGFDINPLAVLTARVNYLLAIADLLPHRKGEITIPVYLADSVRTPAMGEDLLTAGTYQFSTAVGTFYAPACLCTKERFDRFCNMLEESVRAQISPDAFVQRVERELAPPNWQRGDAERARELYEQILSLHRQGMNGLWARLLKNNFAPLTVGQFDYIVGNPPWVNWEHLPDGYRESIKDLLIR
;
A
#
# COMPACT_ATOMS: atom_id res chain seq x y z
N MET A 1 19.10 -15.65 3.86
CA MET A 1 17.84 -15.65 3.07
C MET A 1 17.05 -16.96 3.19
N ASN A 2 17.65 -18.14 2.95
CA ASN A 2 16.89 -19.41 2.92
C ASN A 2 16.23 -19.83 4.25
N ARG A 3 16.80 -19.44 5.40
CA ARG A 3 16.27 -19.83 6.72
C ARG A 3 15.00 -19.05 7.11
N PRO A 4 14.96 -17.70 7.06
CA PRO A 4 13.74 -16.95 7.37
C PRO A 4 12.54 -17.29 6.50
N LEU A 5 12.74 -17.36 5.18
CA LEU A 5 11.66 -17.70 4.24
C LEU A 5 11.10 -19.11 4.49
N ARG A 6 11.97 -20.08 4.83
CA ARG A 6 11.54 -21.44 5.16
C ARG A 6 10.73 -21.48 6.46
N ALA A 7 11.13 -20.71 7.48
CA ALA A 7 10.40 -20.61 8.73
C ALA A 7 9.00 -20.02 8.52
N LEU A 8 8.91 -18.93 7.74
CA LEU A 8 7.63 -18.31 7.37
C LEU A 8 6.75 -19.28 6.56
N MET A 9 7.31 -19.99 5.58
CA MET A 9 6.57 -20.99 4.80
C MET A 9 5.97 -22.11 5.65
N GLN A 10 6.76 -22.64 6.59
CA GLN A 10 6.29 -23.70 7.48
C GLN A 10 5.23 -23.17 8.46
N GLY A 11 5.45 -21.98 9.02
CA GLY A 11 4.50 -21.31 9.90
C GLY A 11 3.16 -21.07 9.20
N LEU A 12 3.20 -20.52 7.98
CA LEU A 12 2.03 -20.26 7.17
C LEU A 12 1.28 -21.55 6.83
N THR A 13 1.99 -22.59 6.40
CA THR A 13 1.38 -23.89 6.09
C THR A 13 0.70 -24.50 7.32
N ASN A 14 1.33 -24.40 8.49
CA ASN A 14 0.72 -24.88 9.72
C ASN A 14 -0.55 -24.09 10.05
N ALA A 15 -0.51 -22.75 9.95
CA ALA A 15 -1.61 -21.86 10.29
C ALA A 15 -2.75 -21.82 9.25
N LEU A 16 -2.53 -22.30 8.03
CA LEU A 16 -3.58 -22.42 7.00
C LEU A 16 -4.15 -23.84 6.86
N VAL A 17 -3.33 -24.87 7.11
CA VAL A 17 -3.70 -26.26 6.77
C VAL A 17 -3.81 -27.16 8.00
N LYS A 18 -2.86 -27.09 8.93
CA LYS A 18 -2.77 -28.06 10.04
C LYS A 18 -3.57 -27.65 11.26
N SER A 19 -3.44 -26.38 11.64
CA SER A 19 -4.17 -25.77 12.75
C SER A 19 -4.67 -24.41 12.25
N PRO A 20 -5.76 -24.39 11.47
CA PRO A 20 -6.22 -23.18 10.79
C PRO A 20 -6.51 -22.06 11.77
N ASP A 21 -5.78 -20.95 11.64
CA ASP A 21 -6.08 -19.70 12.33
C ASP A 21 -6.98 -18.86 11.42
N ARG A 22 -8.11 -18.40 11.96
CA ARG A 22 -9.12 -17.67 11.19
C ARG A 22 -8.57 -16.35 10.65
N MET A 23 -7.73 -15.65 11.42
CA MET A 23 -7.15 -14.38 11.00
C MET A 23 -6.11 -14.60 9.90
N VAL A 24 -5.23 -15.57 10.07
CA VAL A 24 -4.23 -15.92 9.04
C VAL A 24 -4.91 -16.30 7.73
N THR A 25 -6.02 -17.06 7.81
CA THR A 25 -6.83 -17.41 6.64
C THR A 25 -7.43 -16.19 5.97
N ASN A 26 -8.08 -15.30 6.71
CA ASN A 26 -8.68 -14.09 6.16
C ASN A 26 -7.65 -13.15 5.51
N LEU A 27 -6.47 -12.98 6.12
CA LEU A 27 -5.38 -12.16 5.57
C LEU A 27 -4.83 -12.77 4.28
N PHE A 28 -4.63 -14.09 4.25
CA PHE A 28 -4.18 -14.81 3.06
C PHE A 28 -5.20 -14.71 1.93
N GLU A 29 -6.48 -14.93 2.23
CA GLU A 29 -7.56 -14.86 1.25
C GLU A 29 -7.75 -13.44 0.69
N GLN A 30 -7.66 -12.41 1.55
CA GLN A 30 -7.73 -11.03 1.09
C GLN A 30 -6.52 -10.65 0.22
N TRP A 31 -5.31 -11.08 0.59
CA TRP A 31 -4.14 -10.92 -0.27
C TRP A 31 -4.32 -11.67 -1.59
N ARG A 32 -4.85 -12.90 -1.57
CA ARG A 32 -5.09 -13.72 -2.76
C ARG A 32 -6.06 -13.05 -3.72
N LEU A 33 -7.11 -12.38 -3.22
CA LEU A 33 -8.02 -11.60 -4.06
C LEU A 33 -7.26 -10.54 -4.87
N PHE A 34 -6.44 -9.71 -4.22
CA PHE A 34 -5.62 -8.71 -4.92
C PHE A 34 -4.59 -9.34 -5.85
N PHE A 35 -3.89 -10.38 -5.38
CA PHE A 35 -2.86 -11.08 -6.13
C PHE A 35 -3.43 -11.69 -7.43
N SER A 36 -4.62 -12.31 -7.35
CA SER A 36 -5.32 -12.86 -8.51
C SER A 36 -5.86 -11.84 -9.49
N GLN A 37 -6.14 -10.62 -9.06
CA GLN A 37 -6.51 -9.54 -9.97
C GLN A 37 -5.27 -8.95 -10.66
N SER A 38 -4.11 -9.00 -10.02
CA SER A 38 -2.85 -8.46 -10.54
C SER A 38 -2.10 -9.38 -11.49
N ILE A 39 -2.44 -10.67 -11.55
CA ILE A 39 -1.67 -11.70 -12.24
C ILE A 39 -2.59 -12.61 -13.04
N ASP A 40 -2.21 -12.94 -14.27
CA ASP A 40 -2.83 -14.07 -14.98
C ASP A 40 -2.35 -15.38 -14.35
N TYR A 41 -3.24 -16.07 -13.64
CA TYR A 41 -2.97 -17.35 -13.00
C TYR A 41 -2.60 -18.47 -13.96
N THR A 42 -3.25 -18.51 -15.12
CA THR A 42 -2.98 -19.46 -16.20
C THR A 42 -1.61 -19.21 -16.78
N GLU A 43 -1.21 -17.94 -16.92
CA GLU A 43 0.11 -17.57 -17.39
C GLU A 43 1.20 -17.72 -16.33
N ALA A 44 0.91 -17.42 -15.07
CA ALA A 44 1.88 -17.45 -13.98
C ALA A 44 2.15 -18.87 -13.47
N PHE A 45 1.11 -19.71 -13.40
CA PHE A 45 1.15 -21.02 -12.75
C PHE A 45 0.70 -22.18 -13.63
N GLY A 46 0.34 -21.94 -14.90
CA GLY A 46 -0.11 -22.98 -15.83
C GLY A 46 1.02 -23.84 -16.41
N GLY A 47 0.77 -25.15 -16.45
CA GLY A 47 1.57 -26.13 -17.20
C GLY A 47 3.07 -26.09 -16.86
N ARG A 48 3.91 -25.83 -17.87
CA ARG A 48 5.39 -25.81 -17.74
C ARG A 48 5.93 -24.52 -17.11
N LYS A 49 5.12 -23.47 -16.94
CA LYS A 49 5.58 -22.18 -16.39
C LYS A 49 5.78 -22.18 -14.87
N LEU A 50 5.31 -23.22 -14.18
CA LEU A 50 5.61 -23.47 -12.77
C LEU A 50 7.03 -24.05 -12.56
N GLU A 51 7.65 -24.65 -13.58
CA GLU A 51 8.96 -25.32 -13.46
C GLU A 51 10.12 -24.38 -13.09
N PRO A 52 10.24 -23.14 -13.64
CA PRO A 52 11.21 -22.16 -13.17
C PRO A 52 11.08 -21.87 -11.67
N LEU A 53 9.84 -21.71 -11.17
CA LEU A 53 9.58 -21.51 -9.75
C LEU A 53 10.00 -22.75 -8.94
N LYS A 54 9.59 -23.96 -9.34
CA LYS A 54 10.00 -25.20 -8.67
C LYS A 54 11.52 -25.34 -8.58
N LYS A 55 12.23 -25.05 -9.68
CA LYS A 55 13.69 -25.11 -9.73
C LYS A 55 14.34 -24.09 -8.80
N TRP A 56 13.81 -22.86 -8.75
CA TRP A 56 14.31 -21.81 -7.86
C TRP A 56 14.06 -22.15 -6.39
N VAL A 57 12.84 -22.56 -6.04
CA VAL A 57 12.43 -22.86 -4.67
C VAL A 57 13.16 -24.11 -4.13
N ARG A 58 13.45 -25.09 -4.99
CA ARG A 58 14.33 -26.24 -4.64
C ARG A 58 15.73 -25.82 -4.22
N LYS A 59 16.32 -24.80 -4.85
CA LYS A 59 17.64 -24.25 -4.42
C LYS A 59 17.56 -23.63 -3.02
N ALA A 60 16.40 -23.13 -2.63
CA ALA A 60 16.15 -22.63 -1.27
C ALA A 60 15.84 -23.76 -0.26
N GLY A 61 15.81 -25.03 -0.71
CA GLY A 61 15.45 -26.20 0.10
C GLY A 61 13.97 -26.22 0.49
N LEU A 62 13.11 -25.76 -0.41
CA LEU A 62 11.66 -25.78 -0.33
C LEU A 62 11.11 -26.55 -1.54
N GLU A 63 9.86 -27.01 -1.45
CA GLU A 63 9.19 -27.71 -2.55
C GLU A 63 7.82 -27.08 -2.80
N VAL A 64 7.47 -26.87 -4.07
CA VAL A 64 6.17 -26.37 -4.52
C VAL A 64 5.65 -27.35 -5.57
N LYS A 65 4.48 -27.94 -5.33
CA LYS A 65 3.89 -29.00 -6.16
C LYS A 65 2.68 -28.52 -6.94
N SER A 66 1.96 -27.52 -6.42
CA SER A 66 0.71 -27.01 -6.99
C SER A 66 0.69 -25.48 -7.07
N PRO A 67 -0.23 -24.90 -7.88
CA PRO A 67 -0.49 -23.46 -7.87
C PRO A 67 -0.83 -22.92 -6.47
N GLN A 68 -1.61 -23.64 -5.66
CA GLN A 68 -1.96 -23.20 -4.30
C GLN A 68 -0.73 -23.17 -3.37
N GLU A 69 0.22 -24.08 -3.56
CA GLU A 69 1.50 -24.02 -2.86
C GLU A 69 2.38 -22.86 -3.35
N ALA A 70 2.26 -22.49 -4.64
CA ALA A 70 2.93 -21.31 -5.19
C ALA A 70 2.37 -20.02 -4.58
N GLU A 71 1.04 -19.87 -4.46
CA GLU A 71 0.41 -18.73 -3.79
C GLU A 71 0.92 -18.56 -2.36
N ARG A 72 0.96 -19.66 -1.58
CA ARG A 72 1.51 -19.65 -0.21
C ARG A 72 2.97 -19.23 -0.19
N PHE A 73 3.75 -19.68 -1.18
CA PHE A 73 5.14 -19.25 -1.36
C PHE A 73 5.25 -17.75 -1.58
N PHE A 74 4.48 -17.17 -2.51
CA PHE A 74 4.50 -15.73 -2.74
C PHE A 74 4.02 -14.95 -1.53
N PHE A 75 2.97 -15.41 -0.85
CA PHE A 75 2.51 -14.74 0.38
C PHE A 75 3.58 -14.74 1.47
N ALA A 76 4.26 -15.86 1.70
CA ALA A 76 5.37 -15.93 2.66
C ALA A 76 6.58 -15.08 2.23
N LEU A 77 6.86 -15.02 0.94
CA LEU A 77 7.92 -14.19 0.38
C LEU A 77 7.62 -12.69 0.54
N HIS A 78 6.40 -12.27 0.24
CA HIS A 78 5.94 -10.91 0.46
C HIS A 78 5.92 -10.57 1.95
N THR A 79 5.56 -11.54 2.80
CA THR A 79 5.67 -11.42 4.27
C THR A 79 7.11 -11.29 4.74
N TYR A 80 8.08 -11.84 4.04
CA TYR A 80 9.49 -11.61 4.34
C TYR A 80 9.93 -10.21 3.90
N PHE A 81 9.51 -9.77 2.72
CA PHE A 81 9.91 -8.49 2.14
C PHE A 81 9.24 -7.29 2.83
N ALA A 82 7.97 -7.39 3.21
CA ALA A 82 7.22 -6.27 3.76
C ALA A 82 7.84 -5.73 5.07
N PRO A 83 8.08 -6.53 6.13
CA PRO A 83 8.76 -6.07 7.34
C PRO A 83 10.16 -5.51 7.05
N LEU A 84 10.91 -6.10 6.11
CA LEU A 84 12.22 -5.59 5.70
C LEU A 84 12.11 -4.14 5.17
N VAL A 85 11.16 -3.90 4.25
CA VAL A 85 10.89 -2.56 3.70
C VAL A 85 10.48 -1.58 4.81
N LYS A 86 9.61 -2.01 5.73
CA LYS A 86 9.14 -1.18 6.86
C LYS A 86 10.27 -0.80 7.82
N LEU A 87 11.13 -1.76 8.17
CA LEU A 87 12.26 -1.53 9.06
C LEU A 87 13.31 -0.63 8.42
N LEU A 88 13.59 -0.81 7.12
CA LEU A 88 14.49 0.09 6.37
C LEU A 88 13.91 1.50 6.27
N ALA A 89 12.60 1.65 6.06
CA ALA A 89 11.92 2.94 6.06
C ALA A 89 12.04 3.63 7.43
N TRP A 90 11.80 2.88 8.52
CA TRP A 90 11.97 3.40 9.88
C TRP A 90 13.41 3.84 10.14
N LEU A 91 14.38 3.04 9.72
CA LEU A 91 15.80 3.35 9.85
C LEU A 91 16.15 4.66 9.13
N ALA A 92 15.73 4.81 7.88
CA ALA A 92 15.99 6.01 7.09
C ALA A 92 15.29 7.26 7.66
N LEU A 93 14.04 7.13 8.11
CA LEU A 93 13.29 8.23 8.74
C LEU A 93 13.90 8.69 10.06
N SER A 94 14.47 7.76 10.82
CA SER A 94 15.10 8.09 12.09
C SER A 94 16.15 9.18 11.91
N ARG A 95 16.89 9.23 10.81
CA ARG A 95 17.86 10.30 10.57
C ARG A 95 17.23 11.70 10.51
N TYR A 96 16.09 11.83 9.85
CA TYR A 96 15.41 13.13 9.66
C TYR A 96 14.59 13.54 10.88
N MET A 97 14.18 12.57 11.71
CA MET A 97 13.20 12.76 12.78
C MET A 97 13.70 12.37 14.18
N ALA A 98 14.90 11.81 14.32
CA ALA A 98 15.46 11.27 15.59
C ALA A 98 15.57 12.35 16.67
N VAL A 99 15.79 13.61 16.29
CA VAL A 99 15.90 14.72 17.24
C VAL A 99 14.64 14.89 18.10
N LYS A 100 13.47 14.41 17.64
CA LYS A 100 12.19 14.53 18.37
C LYS A 100 11.70 13.24 19.03
N LEU A 101 12.03 12.06 18.50
CA LEU A 101 11.35 10.81 18.84
C LEU A 101 12.30 9.62 19.12
N GLY A 102 13.62 9.80 19.00
CA GLY A 102 14.59 8.70 19.03
C GLY A 102 14.58 7.88 17.73
N GLY A 103 15.65 7.12 17.50
CA GLY A 103 15.76 6.16 16.40
C GLY A 103 15.51 4.72 16.86
N PRO A 104 15.31 3.77 15.92
CA PRO A 104 15.20 2.35 16.28
C PRO A 104 16.48 1.83 16.93
N SER A 105 16.35 1.21 18.09
CA SER A 105 17.40 0.37 18.68
C SER A 105 17.13 -1.09 18.31
N PHE A 106 17.62 -1.53 17.14
CA PHE A 106 17.42 -2.92 16.71
C PHE A 106 18.13 -3.90 17.67
N GLY A 107 19.28 -3.52 18.24
CA GLY A 107 19.95 -4.27 19.30
C GLY A 107 19.08 -4.54 20.54
N GLU A 108 18.25 -3.58 20.97
CA GLU A 108 17.28 -3.79 22.06
C GLU A 108 16.19 -4.77 21.66
N LEU A 109 15.64 -4.64 20.44
CA LEU A 109 14.62 -5.57 19.92
C LEU A 109 15.16 -7.00 19.82
N VAL A 110 16.42 -7.16 19.39
CA VAL A 110 17.10 -8.46 19.29
C VAL A 110 17.29 -9.09 20.67
N SER A 111 17.47 -8.29 21.71
CA SER A 111 17.75 -8.74 23.08
C SER A 111 16.49 -8.88 23.95
N ALA A 112 15.35 -8.32 23.52
CA ALA A 112 14.08 -8.40 24.21
C ALA A 112 13.56 -9.85 24.33
N ASP A 113 12.78 -10.15 25.37
CA ASP A 113 12.07 -11.43 25.49
C ASP A 113 11.02 -11.62 24.37
N SER A 114 10.49 -12.84 24.23
CA SER A 114 9.58 -13.19 23.13
C SER A 114 8.31 -12.33 23.13
N ASP A 115 7.68 -12.13 24.30
CA ASP A 115 6.46 -11.35 24.44
C ASP A 115 6.69 -9.87 24.16
N ALA A 116 7.84 -9.34 24.61
CA ALA A 116 8.25 -7.97 24.33
C ALA A 116 8.54 -7.77 22.83
N LEU A 117 9.25 -8.69 22.17
CA LEU A 117 9.51 -8.62 20.73
C LEU A 117 8.20 -8.67 19.94
N GLN A 118 7.31 -9.61 20.26
CA GLN A 118 6.02 -9.74 19.57
C GLN A 118 5.16 -8.49 19.74
N ARG A 119 5.16 -7.86 20.92
CA ARG A 119 4.46 -6.58 21.16
C ARG A 119 5.05 -5.43 20.33
N HIS A 120 6.36 -5.31 20.25
CA HIS A 120 7.00 -4.27 19.42
C HIS A 120 6.70 -4.46 17.93
N LEU A 121 6.78 -5.69 17.42
CA LEU A 121 6.43 -5.97 16.04
C LEU A 121 4.94 -5.71 15.79
N ARG A 122 4.05 -6.01 16.75
CA ARG A 122 2.64 -5.65 16.64
C ARG A 122 2.42 -4.14 16.58
N ASP A 123 3.18 -3.35 17.34
CA ASP A 123 3.10 -1.89 17.26
C ASP A 123 3.61 -1.36 15.91
N LEU A 124 4.73 -1.91 15.40
CA LEU A 124 5.24 -1.64 14.06
C LEU A 124 4.18 -1.94 13.01
N GLU A 125 3.64 -3.16 12.94
CA GLU A 125 2.64 -3.58 11.96
C GLU A 125 1.33 -2.78 12.07
N SER A 126 0.98 -2.30 13.27
CA SER A 126 -0.18 -1.43 13.44
C SER A 126 0.02 -0.02 12.87
N GLY A 127 1.25 0.38 12.55
CA GLY A 127 1.64 1.73 12.16
C GLY A 127 1.86 2.69 13.33
N GLY A 128 1.96 2.18 14.57
CA GLY A 128 2.08 3.01 15.78
C GLY A 128 3.29 3.94 15.74
N ILE A 129 4.44 3.37 15.40
CA ILE A 129 5.71 4.08 15.22
C ILE A 129 5.57 5.23 14.21
N PHE A 130 4.97 4.98 13.03
CA PHE A 130 4.85 6.00 11.99
C PHE A 130 3.82 7.08 12.33
N ARG A 131 2.73 6.74 13.02
CA ARG A 131 1.79 7.72 13.56
C ARG A 131 2.44 8.66 14.58
N ALA A 132 3.37 8.16 15.39
CA ALA A 132 4.14 9.02 16.29
C ALA A 132 5.00 10.04 15.51
N TYR A 133 5.45 9.68 14.30
CA TYR A 133 6.08 10.62 13.35
C TYR A 133 5.07 11.49 12.57
N GLY A 134 3.76 11.36 12.81
CA GLY A 134 2.71 12.08 12.10
C GLY A 134 2.41 11.54 10.70
N LEU A 135 2.74 10.28 10.42
CA LEU A 135 2.46 9.58 9.17
C LEU A 135 1.30 8.61 9.39
N THR A 136 0.18 8.83 8.72
CA THR A 136 -1.07 8.12 9.02
C THR A 136 -1.21 6.80 8.27
N ASN A 137 -0.74 6.75 7.01
CA ASN A 137 -1.09 5.66 6.10
C ASN A 137 0.07 4.79 5.60
N LEU A 138 1.30 4.98 6.11
CA LEU A 138 2.47 4.27 5.56
C LEU A 138 2.30 2.75 5.62
N LEU A 139 1.72 2.26 6.71
CA LEU A 139 1.54 0.82 7.00
C LEU A 139 0.07 0.36 6.95
N GLU A 140 -0.79 1.04 6.20
CA GLU A 140 -2.16 0.53 6.01
C GLU A 140 -2.14 -0.77 5.19
N GLY A 141 -3.02 -1.72 5.54
CA GLY A 141 -3.21 -2.92 4.73
C GLY A 141 -2.32 -4.09 5.13
N ASP A 142 -2.08 -4.34 6.41
CA ASP A 142 -1.05 -5.29 6.83
C ASP A 142 -1.46 -6.78 6.76
N PHE A 143 -1.74 -7.25 5.55
CA PHE A 143 -1.90 -8.67 5.23
C PHE A 143 -0.71 -9.50 5.70
N PHE A 144 0.46 -8.88 5.69
CA PHE A 144 1.73 -9.50 5.98
C PHE A 144 2.01 -9.62 7.49
N ALA A 145 1.16 -9.08 8.36
CA ALA A 145 1.27 -9.22 9.81
C ALA A 145 0.78 -10.58 10.36
N TRP A 146 0.39 -11.53 9.49
CA TRP A 146 -0.18 -12.82 9.91
C TRP A 146 0.73 -13.63 10.85
N TYR A 147 2.05 -13.45 10.75
CA TYR A 147 3.03 -14.13 11.58
C TYR A 147 2.90 -13.79 13.07
N LEU A 148 2.26 -12.67 13.41
CA LEU A 148 1.96 -12.28 14.79
C LEU A 148 0.83 -13.13 15.40
N PHE A 149 -0.03 -13.71 14.58
CA PHE A 149 -1.12 -14.61 15.00
C PHE A 149 -0.64 -16.07 15.03
N ALA A 150 0.26 -16.44 14.11
CA ALA A 150 0.87 -17.76 14.04
C ALA A 150 2.24 -17.85 14.74
N TRP A 151 2.46 -17.04 15.78
CA TRP A 151 3.77 -16.87 16.43
C TRP A 151 4.31 -18.19 16.99
N ASN A 152 5.59 -18.45 16.74
CA ASN A 152 6.32 -19.62 17.25
C ASN A 152 7.84 -19.38 17.19
N ASP A 153 8.60 -20.23 17.88
CA ASP A 153 10.07 -20.12 18.01
C ASP A 153 10.79 -20.02 16.66
N ARG A 154 10.29 -20.68 15.61
CA ARG A 154 10.92 -20.65 14.29
C ARG A 154 10.73 -19.30 13.61
N ILE A 155 9.52 -18.75 13.68
CA ILE A 155 9.20 -17.41 13.17
C ILE A 155 10.00 -16.37 13.95
N GLU A 156 10.00 -16.46 15.27
CA GLU A 156 10.75 -15.56 16.13
C GLU A 156 12.25 -15.57 15.78
N THR A 157 12.85 -16.76 15.71
CA THR A 157 14.28 -16.92 15.35
C THR A 157 14.58 -16.30 13.99
N ALA A 158 13.70 -16.49 13.01
CA ALA A 158 13.83 -15.92 11.67
C ALA A 158 13.78 -14.38 11.68
N LEU A 159 12.87 -13.80 12.47
CA LEU A 159 12.73 -12.35 12.61
C LEU A 159 13.92 -11.74 13.37
N ARG A 160 14.40 -12.41 14.42
CA ARG A 160 15.63 -12.01 15.14
C ARG A 160 16.85 -12.04 14.22
N GLU A 161 16.97 -13.03 13.33
CA GLU A 161 18.05 -13.06 12.32
C GLU A 161 17.97 -11.87 11.36
N LEU A 162 16.75 -11.49 10.95
CA LEU A 162 16.53 -10.31 10.10
C LEU A 162 16.93 -9.02 10.84
N LEU A 163 16.49 -8.84 12.08
CA LEU A 163 16.81 -7.67 12.90
C LEU A 163 18.32 -7.56 13.17
N LYS A 164 19.00 -8.66 13.49
CA LYS A 164 20.47 -8.70 13.66
C LYS A 164 21.20 -8.22 12.42
N ARG A 165 20.79 -8.70 11.24
CA ARG A 165 21.38 -8.25 9.98
C ARG A 165 21.14 -6.77 9.74
N LEU A 166 19.96 -6.26 10.08
CA LEU A 166 19.64 -4.83 9.92
C LEU A 166 20.46 -3.93 10.86
N ASP A 167 20.75 -4.40 12.07
CA ASP A 167 21.59 -3.71 13.06
C ASP A 167 23.04 -3.55 12.58
N GLU A 168 23.51 -4.39 11.66
CA GLU A 168 24.85 -4.30 11.05
C GLU A 168 24.96 -3.21 9.96
N TYR A 169 23.84 -2.63 9.48
CA TYR A 169 23.85 -1.63 8.41
C TYR A 169 23.86 -0.20 8.95
N ASP A 170 24.67 0.66 8.34
CA ASP A 170 24.67 2.10 8.62
C ASP A 170 23.42 2.79 8.01
N PRO A 171 22.57 3.44 8.83
CA PRO A 171 21.42 4.24 8.38
C PRO A 171 21.79 5.34 7.37
N ALA A 172 23.03 5.85 7.42
CA ALA A 172 23.49 6.94 6.60
C ALA A 172 23.49 6.60 5.11
N THR A 173 23.72 5.34 4.72
CA THR A 173 23.78 4.92 3.31
C THR A 173 22.42 5.04 2.60
N LEU A 174 21.30 4.99 3.33
CA LEU A 174 19.95 5.02 2.75
C LEU A 174 19.41 6.43 2.50
N SER A 175 20.07 7.45 3.06
CA SER A 175 19.50 8.80 3.23
C SER A 175 20.19 9.87 2.38
N ILE A 176 21.21 9.51 1.58
CA ILE A 176 22.02 10.51 0.86
C ILE A 176 21.39 10.83 -0.50
N HIS A 177 20.79 9.85 -1.20
CA HIS A 177 20.09 10.07 -2.47
C HIS A 177 18.82 9.20 -2.59
N PRO A 178 17.62 9.78 -2.77
CA PRO A 178 16.37 9.02 -2.98
C PRO A 178 16.42 8.04 -4.17
N GLU A 179 17.23 8.35 -5.18
CA GLU A 179 17.47 7.47 -6.33
C GLU A 179 18.19 6.17 -5.93
N GLU A 180 19.11 6.24 -4.97
CA GLU A 180 19.84 5.08 -4.44
C GLU A 180 18.92 4.19 -3.59
N SER A 181 17.99 4.78 -2.81
CA SER A 181 17.02 4.03 -2.00
C SER A 181 16.00 3.28 -2.89
N ARG A 182 15.54 3.90 -3.98
CA ARG A 182 14.63 3.27 -4.96
C ARG A 182 15.31 2.10 -5.66
N ASP A 183 16.58 2.26 -6.02
CA ASP A 183 17.38 1.18 -6.59
C ASP A 183 17.64 0.06 -5.57
N LEU A 184 17.78 0.37 -4.28
CA LEU A 184 17.92 -0.63 -3.22
C LEU A 184 16.70 -1.58 -3.16
N PHE A 185 15.47 -1.07 -3.00
CA PHE A 185 14.30 -1.95 -2.87
C PHE A 185 14.06 -2.78 -4.13
N LYS A 186 14.29 -2.18 -5.30
CA LYS A 186 14.25 -2.88 -6.59
C LYS A 186 15.28 -4.01 -6.63
N LYS A 187 16.53 -3.75 -6.24
CA LYS A 187 17.60 -4.75 -6.13
C LYS A 187 17.23 -5.85 -5.14
N LEU A 188 16.78 -5.51 -3.92
CA LEU A 188 16.37 -6.47 -2.90
C LEU A 188 15.28 -7.41 -3.42
N TYR A 189 14.27 -6.88 -4.10
CA TYR A 189 13.23 -7.71 -4.70
C TYR A 189 13.76 -8.56 -5.87
N HIS A 190 14.63 -8.02 -6.72
CA HIS A 190 15.30 -8.78 -7.78
C HIS A 190 16.19 -9.92 -7.24
N TYR A 191 16.79 -9.76 -6.06
CA TYR A 191 17.54 -10.82 -5.39
C TYR A 191 16.61 -11.91 -4.85
N LEU A 192 15.40 -11.55 -4.41
CA LEU A 192 14.40 -12.51 -3.94
C LEU A 192 13.76 -13.31 -5.08
N LEU A 193 13.44 -12.65 -6.19
CA LEU A 193 12.82 -13.28 -7.35
C LEU A 193 13.63 -13.06 -8.64
N PRO A 194 14.07 -14.14 -9.30
CA PRO A 194 14.73 -14.06 -10.59
C PRO A 194 13.78 -13.50 -11.65
N ARG A 195 14.37 -12.93 -12.71
CA ARG A 195 13.65 -12.25 -13.79
C ARG A 195 12.56 -13.12 -14.42
N GLU A 196 12.83 -14.40 -14.64
CA GLU A 196 11.87 -15.35 -15.23
C GLU A 196 10.58 -15.46 -14.40
N ILE A 197 10.70 -15.49 -13.07
CA ILE A 197 9.53 -15.60 -12.18
C ILE A 197 8.78 -14.27 -12.14
N ARG A 198 9.49 -13.14 -12.03
CA ARG A 198 8.85 -11.81 -12.06
C ARG A 198 8.13 -11.53 -13.38
N HIS A 199 8.72 -11.98 -14.49
CA HIS A 199 8.08 -11.91 -15.81
C HIS A 199 6.75 -12.66 -15.84
N ASN A 200 6.71 -13.87 -15.27
CA ASN A 200 5.47 -14.65 -15.17
C ASN A 200 4.42 -14.00 -14.26
N LEU A 201 4.83 -13.16 -13.30
CA LEU A 201 3.93 -12.38 -12.44
C LEU A 201 3.50 -11.05 -13.08
N GLY A 202 3.96 -10.73 -14.29
CA GLY A 202 3.71 -9.43 -14.91
C GLY A 202 4.43 -8.24 -14.23
N GLU A 203 5.39 -8.51 -13.35
CA GLU A 203 6.08 -7.49 -12.55
C GLU A 203 7.29 -6.90 -13.29
N TYR A 204 7.02 -5.92 -14.16
CA TYR A 204 8.05 -5.19 -14.90
C TYR A 204 8.40 -3.86 -14.26
N TYR A 205 9.62 -3.76 -13.75
CA TYR A 205 10.13 -2.47 -13.28
C TYR A 205 10.53 -1.60 -14.46
N THR A 206 9.86 -0.47 -14.60
CA THR A 206 10.23 0.57 -15.57
C THR A 206 11.66 1.06 -15.29
N PRO A 207 12.56 1.04 -16.29
CA PRO A 207 13.87 1.67 -16.17
C PRO A 207 13.73 3.19 -16.01
N ASP A 208 14.56 3.76 -15.14
CA ASP A 208 14.46 5.17 -14.74
C ASP A 208 14.63 6.11 -15.93
N TRP A 209 15.59 5.82 -16.82
CA TRP A 209 15.82 6.58 -18.04
C TRP A 209 14.60 6.57 -18.97
N LEU A 210 13.83 5.47 -19.01
CA LEU A 210 12.67 5.34 -19.88
C LEU A 210 11.50 6.14 -19.30
N ALA A 211 11.29 6.05 -17.99
CA ALA A 211 10.31 6.86 -17.30
C ALA A 211 10.62 8.36 -17.45
N GLN A 212 11.88 8.77 -17.25
CA GLN A 212 12.30 10.15 -17.43
C GLN A 212 12.09 10.63 -18.87
N ARG A 213 12.44 9.80 -19.86
CA ARG A 213 12.21 10.13 -21.27
C ARG A 213 10.73 10.36 -21.57
N LEU A 214 9.84 9.53 -21.02
CA LEU A 214 8.39 9.70 -21.18
C LEU A 214 7.93 11.00 -20.55
N LEU A 215 8.33 11.29 -19.31
CA LEU A 215 7.97 12.54 -18.62
C LEU A 215 8.40 13.79 -19.40
N ASN A 216 9.63 13.77 -19.93
CA ASN A 216 10.14 14.84 -20.79
C ASN A 216 9.30 15.05 -22.06
N GLN A 217 8.69 13.99 -22.60
CA GLN A 217 7.82 14.08 -23.78
C GLN A 217 6.41 14.55 -23.45
N VAL A 218 5.89 14.20 -22.26
CA VAL A 218 4.55 14.56 -21.81
C VAL A 218 4.44 16.04 -21.47
N ASP A 219 5.43 16.60 -20.76
CA ASP A 219 5.50 18.03 -20.46
C ASP A 219 6.95 18.51 -20.48
N SER A 220 7.47 18.77 -21.68
CA SER A 220 8.83 19.27 -21.87
C SER A 220 9.08 20.58 -21.12
N ASP A 221 8.07 21.45 -21.05
CA ASP A 221 8.18 22.72 -20.32
C ASP A 221 8.42 22.47 -18.83
N PHE A 222 7.70 21.53 -18.22
CA PHE A 222 7.88 21.23 -16.81
C PHE A 222 9.20 20.52 -16.51
N PHE A 223 9.57 19.51 -17.31
CA PHE A 223 10.71 18.64 -17.02
C PHE A 223 12.05 19.09 -17.59
N THR A 224 12.07 19.91 -18.64
CA THR A 224 13.32 20.25 -19.37
C THR A 224 13.62 21.75 -19.44
N ALA A 225 12.65 22.62 -19.14
CA ALA A 225 12.89 24.05 -19.19
C ALA A 225 13.89 24.52 -18.13
N ASP A 226 14.68 25.53 -18.51
CA ASP A 226 15.48 26.33 -17.60
C ASP A 226 14.56 27.05 -16.60
N PRO A 227 14.69 26.76 -15.29
CA PRO A 227 13.82 27.34 -14.26
C PRO A 227 13.76 28.87 -14.30
N HIS A 228 14.85 29.54 -14.67
CA HIS A 228 14.99 31.00 -14.59
C HIS A 228 14.35 31.75 -15.78
N ARG A 229 14.02 31.06 -16.87
CA ARG A 229 13.48 31.73 -18.08
C ARG A 229 11.96 31.91 -18.02
N ASN A 230 11.26 31.13 -17.21
CA ASN A 230 9.78 31.10 -17.15
C ASN A 230 9.27 30.89 -15.72
N GLU A 231 9.87 31.60 -14.75
CA GLU A 231 9.66 31.39 -13.31
C GLU A 231 8.19 31.37 -12.90
N ALA A 232 7.40 32.37 -13.31
CA ALA A 232 5.99 32.47 -12.94
C ALA A 232 5.15 31.28 -13.43
N ARG A 233 5.35 30.87 -14.70
CA ARG A 233 4.64 29.74 -15.31
C ARG A 233 5.05 28.42 -14.68
N LEU A 234 6.35 28.21 -14.43
CA LEU A 234 6.86 27.00 -13.78
C LEU A 234 6.42 26.90 -12.33
N ARG A 235 6.37 28.02 -11.59
CA ARG A 235 5.83 28.06 -10.23
C ARG A 235 4.34 27.70 -10.23
N GLN A 236 3.56 28.25 -11.15
CA GLN A 236 2.13 27.88 -11.26
C GLN A 236 1.97 26.39 -11.56
N LYS A 237 2.75 25.84 -12.50
CA LYS A 237 2.73 24.41 -12.84
C LYS A 237 3.11 23.54 -11.64
N LEU A 238 4.20 23.88 -10.95
CA LEU A 238 4.70 23.18 -9.76
C LEU A 238 3.63 23.09 -8.66
N LEU A 239 2.91 24.17 -8.41
CA LEU A 239 1.93 24.23 -7.33
C LEU A 239 0.58 23.58 -7.67
N ASN A 240 0.21 23.48 -8.96
CA ASN A 240 -1.16 23.10 -9.34
C ASN A 240 -1.28 21.87 -10.26
N LEU A 241 -0.25 21.49 -11.01
CA LEU A 241 -0.35 20.35 -11.94
C LEU A 241 -0.43 19.04 -11.16
N ARG A 242 -1.50 18.29 -11.36
CA ARG A 242 -1.74 16.99 -10.74
C ARG A 242 -1.42 15.85 -11.70
N TRP A 243 -0.64 14.91 -11.19
CA TRP A 243 -0.13 13.72 -11.86
C TRP A 243 -0.72 12.46 -11.21
N LEU A 244 -1.17 11.53 -12.03
CA LEU A 244 -1.58 10.21 -11.61
C LEU A 244 -0.74 9.14 -12.31
N ASP A 245 -0.20 8.20 -11.52
CA ASP A 245 0.23 6.90 -12.03
C ASP A 245 -0.77 5.81 -11.60
N PRO A 246 -1.61 5.28 -12.52
CA PRO A 246 -2.72 4.40 -12.20
C PRO A 246 -2.29 2.93 -11.99
N ALA A 247 -1.01 2.60 -12.20
CA ALA A 247 -0.40 1.30 -11.97
C ALA A 247 1.04 1.50 -11.49
N CYS A 248 1.19 2.19 -10.36
CA CYS A 248 2.44 2.85 -10.01
C CYS A 248 3.59 1.91 -9.65
N GLY A 249 3.32 0.62 -9.42
CA GLY A 249 4.30 -0.35 -9.01
C GLY A 249 5.03 0.12 -7.75
N SER A 250 6.37 0.15 -7.80
CA SER A 250 7.21 0.69 -6.71
C SER A 250 7.35 2.22 -6.70
N GLY A 251 6.59 2.96 -7.52
CA GLY A 251 6.54 4.43 -7.52
C GLY A 251 7.61 5.13 -8.37
N THR A 252 8.11 4.48 -9.43
CA THR A 252 9.17 5.05 -10.30
C THR A 252 8.82 6.44 -10.83
N PHE A 253 7.63 6.60 -11.45
CA PHE A 253 7.20 7.89 -11.99
C PHE A 253 6.99 8.92 -10.87
N LEU A 254 6.37 8.51 -9.76
CA LEU A 254 6.11 9.38 -8.62
C LEU A 254 7.41 10.00 -8.08
N VAL A 255 8.45 9.19 -7.86
CA VAL A 255 9.74 9.66 -7.35
C VAL A 255 10.41 10.62 -8.32
N LEU A 256 10.37 10.36 -9.62
CA LEU A 256 10.95 11.25 -10.64
C LEU A 256 10.21 12.59 -10.71
N ILE A 257 8.87 12.58 -10.61
CA ILE A 257 8.07 13.80 -10.54
C ILE A 257 8.44 14.59 -9.28
N ILE A 258 8.51 13.95 -8.12
CA ILE A 258 8.89 14.59 -6.86
C ILE A 258 10.30 15.19 -6.94
N ALA A 259 11.27 14.46 -7.52
CA ALA A 259 12.63 14.96 -7.70
C ALA A 259 12.65 16.24 -8.52
N ARG A 260 11.91 16.28 -9.65
CA ARG A 260 11.77 17.50 -10.46
C ARG A 260 11.06 18.62 -9.71
N MET A 261 10.01 18.31 -8.95
CA MET A 261 9.31 19.30 -8.13
C MET A 261 10.24 19.94 -7.09
N LYS A 262 11.13 19.15 -6.47
CA LYS A 262 12.13 19.63 -5.52
C LYS A 262 13.19 20.52 -6.18
N GLU A 263 13.70 20.11 -7.34
CA GLU A 263 14.63 20.92 -8.13
C GLU A 263 14.04 22.29 -8.47
N LEU A 264 12.80 22.30 -8.99
CA LEU A 264 12.07 23.54 -9.29
C LEU A 264 11.77 24.35 -8.03
N GLY A 265 11.37 23.70 -6.94
CA GLY A 265 11.09 24.36 -5.66
C GLY A 265 12.32 25.11 -5.12
N GLN A 266 13.50 24.50 -5.23
CA GLN A 266 14.76 25.12 -4.86
C GLN A 266 15.10 26.29 -5.80
N ALA A 267 15.05 26.08 -7.12
CA ALA A 267 15.41 27.10 -8.10
C ALA A 267 14.48 28.32 -8.07
N LEU A 268 13.20 28.13 -7.72
CA LEU A 268 12.15 29.15 -7.68
C LEU A 268 11.89 29.69 -6.26
N PHE A 269 12.72 29.33 -5.28
CA PHE A 269 12.59 29.73 -3.87
C PHE A 269 11.17 29.53 -3.32
N VAL A 270 10.58 28.36 -3.58
CA VAL A 270 9.30 27.95 -3.01
C VAL A 270 9.53 27.52 -1.57
N ASN A 271 8.66 27.97 -0.66
CA ASN A 271 8.75 27.58 0.74
C ASN A 271 8.59 26.05 0.90
N GLU A 272 9.35 25.42 1.78
CA GLU A 272 9.38 23.97 1.97
C GLU A 272 8.02 23.40 2.39
N THR A 273 7.25 24.17 3.19
CA THR A 273 5.89 23.77 3.57
C THR A 273 4.95 23.81 2.37
N GLU A 274 5.07 24.85 1.54
CA GLU A 274 4.28 25.01 0.32
C GLU A 274 4.61 23.89 -0.68
N LEU A 275 5.90 23.61 -0.89
CA LEU A 275 6.40 22.55 -1.75
C LEU A 275 5.93 21.16 -1.29
N LEU A 276 6.04 20.86 0.01
CA LEU A 276 5.57 19.60 0.58
C LEU A 276 4.07 19.39 0.32
N ASN A 277 3.26 20.43 0.58
CA ASN A 277 1.82 20.36 0.33
C ASN A 277 1.50 20.20 -1.16
N ALA A 278 2.24 20.90 -2.04
CA ALA A 278 2.09 20.73 -3.47
C ALA A 278 2.38 19.28 -3.89
N ILE A 279 3.50 18.70 -3.46
CA ILE A 279 3.86 17.30 -3.73
C ILE A 279 2.74 16.34 -3.29
N LEU A 280 2.29 16.45 -2.03
CA LEU A 280 1.28 15.57 -1.44
C LEU A 280 -0.09 15.67 -2.14
N ASN A 281 -0.46 16.85 -2.66
CA ASN A 281 -1.73 17.06 -3.35
C ASN A 281 -1.68 16.65 -4.84
N ASN A 282 -0.49 16.75 -5.43
CA ASN A 282 -0.32 16.72 -6.88
C ASN A 282 0.27 15.42 -7.40
N VAL A 283 1.01 14.64 -6.62
CA VAL A 283 1.64 13.41 -7.11
C VAL A 283 0.92 12.21 -6.49
N VAL A 284 0.11 11.50 -7.27
CA VAL A 284 -0.74 10.41 -6.78
C VAL A 284 -0.44 9.10 -7.52
N GLY A 285 -0.47 7.99 -6.79
CA GLY A 285 -0.31 6.64 -7.36
C GLY A 285 -1.42 5.68 -6.93
N PHE A 286 -1.87 4.83 -7.84
CA PHE A 286 -2.71 3.67 -7.55
C PHE A 286 -1.98 2.40 -7.96
N ASP A 287 -2.12 1.36 -7.16
CA ASP A 287 -1.72 0.01 -7.55
C ASP A 287 -2.58 -1.02 -6.81
N ILE A 288 -2.83 -2.16 -7.45
CA ILE A 288 -3.65 -3.24 -6.90
C ILE A 288 -2.82 -4.24 -6.08
N ASN A 289 -1.48 -4.25 -6.24
CA ASN A 289 -0.58 -5.12 -5.49
C ASN A 289 -0.18 -4.47 -4.15
N PRO A 290 -0.54 -5.06 -3.00
CA PRO A 290 -0.23 -4.50 -1.69
C PRO A 290 1.28 -4.28 -1.43
N LEU A 291 2.14 -5.13 -1.99
CA LEU A 291 3.59 -5.01 -1.83
C LEU A 291 4.15 -3.84 -2.64
N ALA A 292 3.63 -3.64 -3.84
CA ALA A 292 3.98 -2.53 -4.71
C ALA A 292 3.59 -1.20 -4.04
N VAL A 293 2.36 -1.09 -3.56
CA VAL A 293 1.86 0.07 -2.80
C VAL A 293 2.72 0.38 -1.58
N LEU A 294 3.05 -0.63 -0.76
CA LEU A 294 3.94 -0.45 0.40
C LEU A 294 5.30 0.12 -0.03
N THR A 295 5.90 -0.45 -1.09
CA THR A 295 7.20 -0.02 -1.60
C THR A 295 7.14 1.40 -2.18
N ALA A 296 6.09 1.72 -2.94
CA ALA A 296 5.85 3.05 -3.48
C ALA A 296 5.66 4.09 -2.39
N ARG A 297 4.90 3.78 -1.32
CA ARG A 297 4.74 4.66 -0.18
C ARG A 297 6.07 4.94 0.53
N VAL A 298 6.90 3.92 0.73
CA VAL A 298 8.23 4.09 1.31
C VAL A 298 9.14 4.90 0.40
N ASN A 299 9.19 4.62 -0.91
CA ASN A 299 9.97 5.40 -1.86
C ASN A 299 9.53 6.86 -1.92
N TYR A 300 8.22 7.11 -1.93
CA TYR A 300 7.64 8.45 -1.87
C TYR A 300 8.08 9.16 -0.59
N LEU A 301 7.94 8.49 0.56
CA LEU A 301 8.32 9.02 1.86
C LEU A 301 9.80 9.42 1.90
N LEU A 302 10.69 8.58 1.37
CA LEU A 302 12.12 8.88 1.29
C LEU A 302 12.40 10.06 0.35
N ALA A 303 11.66 10.19 -0.74
CA ALA A 303 11.80 11.31 -1.67
C ALA A 303 11.42 12.67 -1.04
N ILE A 304 10.52 12.67 -0.04
CA ILE A 304 10.08 13.86 0.69
C ILE A 304 10.67 13.99 2.10
N ALA A 305 11.57 13.08 2.52
CA ALA A 305 11.98 12.94 3.91
C ALA A 305 12.59 14.22 4.51
N ASP A 306 13.34 14.96 3.70
CA ASP A 306 13.94 16.26 4.02
C ASP A 306 12.92 17.39 4.18
N LEU A 307 11.73 17.26 3.59
CA LEU A 307 10.65 18.23 3.72
C LEU A 307 9.76 17.95 4.95
N LEU A 308 9.75 16.72 5.47
CA LEU A 308 8.91 16.32 6.61
C LEU A 308 9.04 17.20 7.87
N PRO A 309 10.21 17.77 8.23
CA PRO A 309 10.33 18.68 9.37
C PRO A 309 9.47 19.96 9.24
N HIS A 310 9.11 20.36 8.01
CA HIS A 310 8.36 21.58 7.71
C HIS A 310 6.83 21.36 7.66
N ARG A 311 6.35 20.15 7.93
CA ARG A 311 4.92 19.86 7.92
C ARG A 311 4.16 20.62 9.02
N LYS A 312 2.90 20.95 8.75
CA LYS A 312 1.99 21.62 9.71
C LYS A 312 1.08 20.67 10.47
N GLY A 313 1.05 19.39 10.11
CA GLY A 313 0.17 18.39 10.71
C GLY A 313 0.54 16.99 10.28
N GLU A 314 -0.41 16.08 10.44
CA GLU A 314 -0.30 14.71 9.94
C GLU A 314 -0.27 14.67 8.41
N ILE A 315 0.47 13.71 7.87
CA ILE A 315 0.63 13.50 6.43
C ILE A 315 0.11 12.11 6.06
N THR A 316 -0.65 12.09 4.97
CA THR A 316 -1.05 10.88 4.24
C THR A 316 -0.25 10.85 2.95
N ILE A 317 0.50 9.76 2.71
CA ILE A 317 1.21 9.53 1.46
C ILE A 317 0.19 9.16 0.38
N PRO A 318 0.06 9.92 -0.72
CA PRO A 318 -1.01 9.78 -1.71
C PRO A 318 -0.80 8.59 -2.66
N VAL A 319 -0.57 7.40 -2.11
CA VAL A 319 -0.46 6.14 -2.85
C VAL A 319 -1.47 5.16 -2.28
N TYR A 320 -2.37 4.64 -3.10
CA TYR A 320 -3.54 3.88 -2.66
C TYR A 320 -3.57 2.46 -3.21
N LEU A 321 -3.97 1.53 -2.35
CA LEU A 321 -4.27 0.14 -2.74
C LEU A 321 -5.64 0.08 -3.41
N ALA A 322 -5.65 0.25 -4.72
CA ALA A 322 -6.87 0.41 -5.47
C ALA A 322 -6.72 -0.14 -6.89
N ASP A 323 -7.84 -0.61 -7.42
CA ASP A 323 -7.96 -0.87 -8.85
C ASP A 323 -8.35 0.42 -9.57
N SER A 324 -7.51 0.88 -10.50
CA SER A 324 -7.73 2.10 -11.27
C SER A 324 -8.77 1.93 -12.39
N VAL A 325 -9.09 0.69 -12.78
CA VAL A 325 -10.08 0.35 -13.81
C VAL A 325 -11.42 0.01 -13.14
N ARG A 326 -11.39 -0.89 -12.15
CA ARG A 326 -12.58 -1.36 -11.45
C ARG A 326 -12.85 -0.54 -10.20
N THR A 327 -13.69 0.48 -10.36
CA THR A 327 -14.22 1.27 -9.24
C THR A 327 -15.31 0.48 -8.47
N PRO A 328 -15.56 0.80 -7.18
CA PRO A 328 -16.71 0.27 -6.45
C PRO A 328 -18.01 0.45 -7.25
N ALA A 329 -18.76 -0.64 -7.43
CA ALA A 329 -20.02 -0.64 -8.17
C ALA A 329 -21.12 0.02 -7.35
N MET A 330 -21.97 0.81 -8.01
CA MET A 330 -23.20 1.31 -7.40
C MET A 330 -24.22 0.17 -7.32
N GLY A 331 -24.93 0.03 -6.21
CA GLY A 331 -25.94 -1.01 -6.06
C GLY A 331 -27.08 -0.86 -7.08
N GLU A 332 -27.41 -1.96 -7.75
CA GLU A 332 -28.38 -1.99 -8.87
C GLU A 332 -29.81 -2.34 -8.44
N ASP A 333 -29.97 -2.98 -7.27
CA ASP A 333 -31.26 -3.46 -6.78
C ASP A 333 -31.96 -2.46 -5.85
N LEU A 334 -33.28 -2.57 -5.69
CA LEU A 334 -34.08 -1.69 -4.82
C LEU A 334 -33.57 -1.63 -3.37
N LEU A 335 -32.91 -2.69 -2.91
CA LEU A 335 -32.30 -2.77 -1.59
C LEU A 335 -30.92 -2.07 -1.54
N THR A 336 -30.13 -2.11 -2.60
CA THR A 336 -28.74 -1.59 -2.63
C THR A 336 -28.62 -0.24 -3.32
N ALA A 337 -29.71 0.28 -3.90
CA ALA A 337 -29.79 1.59 -4.53
C ALA A 337 -29.26 2.70 -3.60
N GLY A 338 -28.41 3.57 -4.13
CA GLY A 338 -27.79 4.66 -3.37
C GLY A 338 -26.60 4.25 -2.49
N THR A 339 -26.11 3.01 -2.64
CA THR A 339 -24.89 2.55 -1.97
C THR A 339 -23.81 2.14 -2.96
N TYR A 340 -22.55 2.25 -2.54
CA TYR A 340 -21.43 1.60 -3.21
C TYR A 340 -21.12 0.27 -2.54
N GLN A 341 -20.95 -0.75 -3.36
CA GLN A 341 -20.62 -2.10 -2.93
C GLN A 341 -19.11 -2.35 -2.99
N PHE A 342 -18.58 -2.95 -1.93
CA PHE A 342 -17.18 -3.38 -1.85
C PHE A 342 -17.06 -4.81 -1.31
N SER A 343 -16.64 -5.74 -2.17
CA SER A 343 -16.48 -7.15 -1.81
C SER A 343 -15.08 -7.43 -1.26
N THR A 344 -15.02 -8.15 -0.14
CA THR A 344 -13.78 -8.56 0.54
C THR A 344 -13.83 -10.03 0.96
N ALA A 345 -12.70 -10.57 1.41
CA ALA A 345 -12.60 -11.94 1.93
C ALA A 345 -13.47 -12.18 3.18
N VAL A 346 -13.88 -11.13 3.90
CA VAL A 346 -14.71 -11.24 5.12
C VAL A 346 -16.18 -10.87 4.89
N GLY A 347 -16.56 -10.54 3.66
CA GLY A 347 -17.92 -10.17 3.31
C GLY A 347 -17.99 -8.96 2.38
N THR A 348 -19.21 -8.58 2.05
CA THR A 348 -19.49 -7.41 1.22
C THR A 348 -19.91 -6.24 2.10
N PHE A 349 -19.23 -5.11 1.95
CA PHE A 349 -19.55 -3.86 2.61
C PHE A 349 -20.37 -2.96 1.70
N TYR A 350 -21.27 -2.18 2.29
CA TYR A 350 -22.09 -1.20 1.60
C TYR A 350 -21.85 0.17 2.23
N ALA A 351 -21.34 1.13 1.44
CA ALA A 351 -21.13 2.50 1.88
C ALA A 351 -22.19 3.43 1.28
N PRO A 352 -22.79 4.35 2.05
CA PRO A 352 -23.74 5.32 1.51
C PRO A 352 -23.06 6.19 0.44
N ALA A 353 -23.60 6.21 -0.78
CA ALA A 353 -22.98 6.93 -1.90
C ALA A 353 -22.88 8.44 -1.64
N CYS A 354 -23.81 8.99 -0.85
CA CYS A 354 -23.83 10.40 -0.45
C CYS A 354 -22.63 10.82 0.43
N LEU A 355 -21.96 9.87 1.09
CA LEU A 355 -20.73 10.08 1.86
C LEU A 355 -19.46 9.83 1.05
N CYS A 356 -19.56 9.13 -0.08
CA CYS A 356 -18.46 8.78 -0.99
C CYS A 356 -18.08 9.91 -1.95
N THR A 357 -17.96 11.14 -1.45
CA THR A 357 -17.49 12.31 -2.22
C THR A 357 -16.11 12.74 -1.77
N LYS A 358 -15.37 13.44 -2.63
CA LYS A 358 -14.03 13.98 -2.34
C LYS A 358 -13.97 14.76 -1.01
N GLU A 359 -15.01 15.50 -0.69
CA GLU A 359 -15.06 16.41 0.48
C GLU A 359 -15.43 15.69 1.79
N ARG A 360 -16.11 14.54 1.70
CA ARG A 360 -16.71 13.85 2.86
C ARG A 360 -16.03 12.52 3.15
N PHE A 361 -15.59 11.79 2.13
CA PHE A 361 -15.22 10.39 2.28
C PHE A 361 -14.02 10.18 3.19
N ASP A 362 -12.98 11.00 3.06
CA ASP A 362 -11.81 10.93 3.95
C ASP A 362 -12.18 11.18 5.41
N ARG A 363 -13.04 12.18 5.67
CA ARG A 363 -13.54 12.47 7.02
C ARG A 363 -14.42 11.34 7.55
N PHE A 364 -15.24 10.73 6.69
CA PHE A 364 -16.06 9.59 7.02
C PHE A 364 -15.20 8.37 7.40
N CYS A 365 -14.18 8.03 6.60
CA CYS A 365 -13.26 6.93 6.91
C CYS A 365 -12.47 7.18 8.20
N ASN A 366 -12.00 8.40 8.45
CA ASN A 366 -11.32 8.75 9.70
C ASN A 366 -12.26 8.60 10.90
N MET A 367 -13.48 9.13 10.79
CA MET A 367 -14.51 8.99 11.83
C MET A 367 -14.86 7.53 12.11
N LEU A 368 -14.94 6.71 11.06
CA LEU A 368 -15.16 5.26 11.14
C LEU A 368 -14.01 4.58 11.90
N GLU A 369 -12.75 4.84 11.54
CA GLU A 369 -11.58 4.26 12.23
C GLU A 369 -11.51 4.67 13.71
N GLU A 370 -11.69 5.96 14.02
CA GLU A 370 -11.70 6.48 15.38
C GLU A 370 -12.80 5.84 16.23
N SER A 371 -14.01 5.76 15.67
CA SER A 371 -15.19 5.22 16.36
C SER A 371 -15.03 3.72 16.63
N VAL A 372 -14.48 2.96 15.67
CA VAL A 372 -14.16 1.54 15.83
C VAL A 372 -13.11 1.36 16.93
N ARG A 373 -12.05 2.17 16.94
CA ARG A 373 -10.99 2.12 17.96
C ARG A 373 -11.52 2.44 19.36
N ALA A 374 -12.41 3.42 19.46
CA ALA A 374 -13.08 3.79 20.71
C ALA A 374 -14.22 2.83 21.08
N GLN A 375 -14.62 1.93 20.19
CA GLN A 375 -15.72 0.98 20.34
C GLN A 375 -17.05 1.61 20.79
N ILE A 376 -17.38 2.80 20.27
CA ILE A 376 -18.65 3.48 20.58
C ILE A 376 -19.85 2.67 20.04
N SER A 377 -21.04 2.92 20.56
CA SER A 377 -22.25 2.26 20.07
C SER A 377 -22.58 2.67 18.62
N PRO A 378 -23.21 1.79 17.82
CA PRO A 378 -23.63 2.12 16.46
C PRO A 378 -24.52 3.37 16.37
N ASP A 379 -25.43 3.54 17.32
CA ASP A 379 -26.30 4.73 17.36
C ASP A 379 -25.49 6.01 17.60
N ALA A 380 -24.47 5.97 18.47
CA ALA A 380 -23.58 7.11 18.70
C ALA A 380 -22.72 7.44 17.47
N PHE A 381 -22.28 6.42 16.72
CA PHE A 381 -21.58 6.60 15.46
C PHE A 381 -22.46 7.31 14.42
N VAL A 382 -23.69 6.84 14.21
CA VAL A 382 -24.64 7.44 13.26
C VAL A 382 -24.92 8.90 13.62
N GLN A 383 -25.20 9.21 14.90
CA GLN A 383 -25.41 10.59 15.34
C GLN A 383 -24.21 11.50 15.06
N ARG A 384 -22.98 10.97 15.17
CA ARG A 384 -21.76 11.70 14.85
C ARG A 384 -21.65 11.99 13.34
N VAL A 385 -21.95 11.00 12.50
CA VAL A 385 -22.01 11.16 11.04
C VAL A 385 -23.08 12.18 10.64
N GLU A 386 -24.26 12.12 11.26
CA GLU A 386 -25.37 13.04 11.02
C GLU A 386 -25.02 14.48 11.36
N ARG A 387 -24.32 14.68 12.47
CA ARG A 387 -23.92 16.01 12.92
C ARG A 387 -22.83 16.64 12.05
N GLU A 388 -21.86 15.84 11.60
CA GLU A 388 -20.61 16.37 11.04
C GLU A 388 -20.50 16.21 9.51
N LEU A 389 -21.20 15.24 8.91
CA LEU A 389 -20.99 14.83 7.52
C LEU A 389 -22.28 14.69 6.69
N ALA A 390 -23.46 14.61 7.33
CA ALA A 390 -24.70 14.43 6.60
C ALA A 390 -24.93 15.56 5.56
N PRO A 391 -25.16 15.22 4.29
CA PRO A 391 -25.57 16.19 3.29
C PRO A 391 -27.05 16.61 3.49
N PRO A 392 -27.51 17.69 2.84
CA PRO A 392 -28.90 18.14 2.93
C PRO A 392 -29.95 17.10 2.51
N ASN A 393 -29.56 16.14 1.67
CA ASN A 393 -30.42 15.05 1.19
C ASN A 393 -30.24 13.75 1.99
N TRP A 394 -29.64 13.80 3.19
CA TRP A 394 -29.45 12.64 4.06
C TRP A 394 -30.79 12.03 4.47
N GLN A 395 -30.95 10.72 4.26
CA GLN A 395 -32.19 10.01 4.56
C GLN A 395 -31.96 8.94 5.62
N ARG A 396 -33.07 8.45 6.20
CA ARG A 396 -33.04 7.32 7.12
C ARG A 396 -32.35 6.08 6.53
N GLY A 397 -32.49 5.85 5.22
CA GLY A 397 -31.79 4.77 4.52
C GLY A 397 -30.27 4.91 4.58
N ASP A 398 -29.73 6.12 4.40
CA ASP A 398 -28.28 6.38 4.50
C ASP A 398 -27.76 6.14 5.93
N ALA A 399 -28.54 6.54 6.93
CA ALA A 399 -28.22 6.32 8.34
C ALA A 399 -28.15 4.83 8.70
N GLU A 400 -29.13 4.03 8.27
CA GLU A 400 -29.11 2.58 8.48
C GLU A 400 -27.93 1.92 7.74
N ARG A 401 -27.60 2.38 6.52
CA ARG A 401 -26.43 1.86 5.78
C ARG A 401 -25.10 2.20 6.45
N ALA A 402 -24.95 3.44 6.95
CA ALA A 402 -23.78 3.82 7.73
C ALA A 402 -23.67 3.00 9.02
N ARG A 403 -24.81 2.72 9.69
CA ARG A 403 -24.89 1.87 10.88
C ARG A 403 -24.44 0.44 10.58
N GLU A 404 -25.01 -0.19 9.56
CA GLU A 404 -24.68 -1.57 9.16
C GLU A 404 -23.20 -1.71 8.82
N LEU A 405 -22.65 -0.77 8.04
CA LEU A 405 -21.22 -0.73 7.71
C LEU A 405 -20.36 -0.67 8.99
N TYR A 406 -20.71 0.23 9.92
CA TYR A 406 -19.99 0.36 11.17
C TYR A 406 -20.10 -0.89 12.05
N GLU A 407 -21.29 -1.48 12.18
CA GLU A 407 -21.52 -2.71 12.95
C GLU A 407 -20.70 -3.88 12.41
N GLN A 408 -20.64 -4.03 11.08
CA GLN A 408 -19.81 -5.04 10.45
C GLN A 408 -18.33 -4.82 10.78
N ILE A 409 -17.81 -3.60 10.60
CA ILE A 409 -16.39 -3.31 10.87
C ILE A 409 -16.06 -3.43 12.36
N LEU A 410 -16.96 -3.00 13.26
CA LEU A 410 -16.80 -3.12 14.70
C LEU A 410 -16.81 -4.59 15.14
N SER A 411 -17.67 -5.43 14.55
CA SER A 411 -17.67 -6.87 14.78
C SER A 411 -16.35 -7.51 14.37
N LEU A 412 -15.80 -7.10 13.22
CA LEU A 412 -14.49 -7.57 12.76
C LEU A 412 -13.37 -7.11 13.71
N HIS A 413 -13.41 -5.85 14.16
CA HIS A 413 -12.47 -5.31 15.15
C HIS A 413 -12.48 -6.12 16.46
N ARG A 414 -13.66 -6.43 17.01
CA ARG A 414 -13.81 -7.25 18.23
C ARG A 414 -13.30 -8.68 18.07
N GLN A 415 -13.24 -9.20 16.85
CA GLN A 415 -12.64 -10.50 16.51
C GLN A 415 -11.10 -10.42 16.35
N GLY A 416 -10.48 -9.28 16.69
CA GLY A 416 -9.04 -9.05 16.54
C GLY A 416 -8.61 -8.54 15.16
N MET A 417 -9.55 -8.29 14.25
CA MET A 417 -9.28 -7.76 12.90
C MET A 417 -9.20 -6.23 12.93
N ASN A 418 -8.20 -5.72 13.62
CA ASN A 418 -8.10 -4.31 13.96
C ASN A 418 -7.81 -3.42 12.73
N GLY A 419 -8.72 -2.50 12.42
CA GLY A 419 -8.48 -1.31 11.56
C GLY A 419 -8.19 -1.56 10.08
N LEU A 420 -7.91 -2.80 9.68
CA LEU A 420 -7.60 -3.18 8.29
C LEU A 420 -8.74 -2.80 7.34
N TRP A 421 -9.97 -3.15 7.69
CA TRP A 421 -11.13 -3.05 6.80
C TRP A 421 -11.55 -1.60 6.53
N ALA A 422 -11.49 -0.73 7.54
CA ALA A 422 -11.74 0.70 7.35
C ALA A 422 -10.71 1.35 6.41
N ARG A 423 -9.45 0.92 6.48
CA ARG A 423 -8.38 1.38 5.59
C ARG A 423 -8.52 0.82 4.18
N LEU A 424 -8.92 -0.45 4.04
CA LEU A 424 -9.21 -1.04 2.73
C LEU A 424 -10.38 -0.33 2.05
N LEU A 425 -11.41 0.04 2.81
CA LEU A 425 -12.50 0.86 2.30
C LEU A 425 -11.97 2.20 1.79
N LYS A 426 -11.15 2.91 2.57
CA LYS A 426 -10.55 4.19 2.15
C LYS A 426 -9.76 4.05 0.84
N ASN A 427 -8.88 3.05 0.78
CA ASN A 427 -8.01 2.83 -0.37
C ASN A 427 -8.81 2.45 -1.63
N ASN A 428 -9.76 1.52 -1.53
CA ASN A 428 -10.48 1.02 -2.71
C ASN A 428 -11.39 2.08 -3.36
N PHE A 429 -11.80 3.10 -2.60
CA PHE A 429 -12.61 4.21 -3.10
C PHE A 429 -11.77 5.39 -3.60
N ALA A 430 -10.44 5.36 -3.43
CA ALA A 430 -9.55 6.44 -3.86
C ALA A 430 -9.73 6.84 -5.34
N PRO A 431 -9.93 5.93 -6.30
CA PRO A 431 -10.19 6.30 -7.70
C PRO A 431 -11.45 7.15 -7.89
N LEU A 432 -12.45 7.03 -7.00
CA LEU A 432 -13.66 7.84 -7.01
C LEU A 432 -13.50 9.18 -6.27
N THR A 433 -12.65 9.24 -5.25
CA THR A 433 -12.66 10.34 -4.27
C THR A 433 -11.46 11.28 -4.37
N VAL A 434 -10.34 10.87 -4.96
CA VAL A 434 -9.12 11.72 -5.07
C VAL A 434 -9.28 12.86 -6.09
N GLY A 435 -10.27 12.77 -6.98
CA GLY A 435 -10.66 13.81 -7.93
C GLY A 435 -9.92 13.74 -9.27
N GLN A 436 -9.85 14.87 -9.97
CA GLN A 436 -9.31 14.95 -11.34
C GLN A 436 -7.79 15.23 -11.37
N PHE A 437 -7.17 14.84 -12.48
CA PHE A 437 -5.73 14.96 -12.74
C PHE A 437 -5.49 15.61 -14.11
N ASP A 438 -4.40 16.37 -14.23
CA ASP A 438 -4.00 16.99 -15.49
C ASP A 438 -3.26 15.99 -16.39
N TYR A 439 -2.47 15.12 -15.78
CA TYR A 439 -1.69 14.09 -16.48
C TYR A 439 -1.87 12.71 -15.86
N ILE A 440 -2.00 11.71 -16.73
CA ILE A 440 -1.94 10.29 -16.38
C ILE A 440 -0.68 9.73 -17.03
N VAL A 441 0.29 9.29 -16.22
CA VAL A 441 1.59 8.80 -16.66
C VAL A 441 1.93 7.52 -15.91
N GLY A 442 2.40 6.50 -16.61
CA GLY A 442 2.70 5.22 -15.98
C GLY A 442 3.15 4.18 -16.99
N ASN A 443 3.56 3.02 -16.48
CA ASN A 443 3.76 1.83 -17.29
C ASN A 443 2.60 0.87 -17.01
N PRO A 444 1.54 0.85 -17.83
CA PRO A 444 0.39 0.00 -17.56
C PRO A 444 0.81 -1.48 -17.59
N PRO A 445 0.11 -2.35 -16.84
CA PRO A 445 0.41 -3.77 -16.83
C PRO A 445 0.16 -4.35 -18.23
N TRP A 446 1.09 -5.17 -18.71
CA TRP A 446 0.98 -5.82 -20.02
C TRP A 446 0.13 -7.09 -19.90
N VAL A 447 -1.20 -6.92 -19.84
CA VAL A 447 -2.15 -8.02 -19.70
C VAL A 447 -3.10 -8.03 -20.89
N ASN A 448 -3.14 -9.14 -21.62
CA ASN A 448 -4.13 -9.34 -22.68
C ASN A 448 -5.49 -9.63 -22.07
N TRP A 449 -6.56 -9.18 -22.74
CA TRP A 449 -7.94 -9.42 -22.32
C TRP A 449 -8.23 -10.90 -22.05
N GLU A 450 -7.77 -11.79 -22.93
CA GLU A 450 -7.91 -13.25 -22.86
C GLU A 450 -7.18 -13.90 -21.67
N HIS A 451 -6.31 -13.13 -21.01
CA HIS A 451 -5.47 -13.55 -19.89
C HIS A 451 -5.94 -12.97 -18.55
N LEU A 452 -6.92 -12.06 -18.55
CA LEU A 452 -7.55 -11.60 -17.31
C LEU A 452 -8.37 -12.73 -16.64
N PRO A 453 -8.41 -12.82 -15.30
CA PRO A 453 -9.28 -13.77 -14.62
C PRO A 453 -10.73 -13.61 -15.05
N ASP A 454 -11.44 -14.70 -15.30
CA ASP A 454 -12.80 -14.66 -15.89
C ASP A 454 -13.78 -13.78 -15.09
N GLY A 455 -13.77 -13.90 -13.76
CA GLY A 455 -14.61 -13.08 -12.89
C GLY A 455 -14.26 -11.59 -12.91
N TYR A 456 -12.98 -11.26 -13.12
CA TYR A 456 -12.55 -9.88 -13.31
C TYR A 456 -12.96 -9.36 -14.69
N ARG A 457 -12.69 -10.15 -15.74
CA ARG A 457 -13.05 -9.85 -17.13
C ARG A 457 -14.52 -9.54 -17.29
N GLU A 458 -15.41 -10.40 -16.78
CA GLU A 458 -16.85 -10.16 -16.84
C GLU A 458 -17.25 -8.87 -16.08
N SER A 459 -16.59 -8.56 -14.96
CA SER A 459 -16.90 -7.35 -14.18
C SER A 459 -16.52 -6.03 -14.86
N ILE A 460 -15.62 -6.04 -15.84
CA ILE A 460 -15.17 -4.83 -16.57
C ILE A 460 -15.58 -4.84 -18.05
N LYS A 461 -16.31 -5.85 -18.49
CA LYS A 461 -16.70 -6.07 -19.89
C LYS A 461 -17.44 -4.88 -20.48
N ASP A 462 -18.38 -4.30 -19.72
CA ASP A 462 -19.19 -3.17 -20.16
C ASP A 462 -18.41 -1.85 -20.24
N LEU A 463 -17.23 -1.76 -19.59
CA LEU A 463 -16.35 -0.59 -19.70
C LEU A 463 -15.61 -0.55 -21.03
N LEU A 464 -15.40 -1.71 -21.67
CA LEU A 464 -14.53 -1.87 -22.85
C LEU A 464 -15.29 -2.03 -24.17
N ILE A 465 -16.59 -2.30 -24.13
CA ILE A 465 -17.44 -2.50 -25.32
C ILE A 465 -18.08 -1.17 -25.80
N ARG A 466 -17.53 0.00 -25.45
CA ARG A 466 -18.09 1.29 -25.87
C ARG A 466 -17.76 1.68 -27.31
#